data_AF-A0A9E4W7U9-F1
#
_entry.id   AF-A0A9E4W7U9-F1
#
_cell.length_a   1.000
_cell.length_b   1.000
_cell.length_c   1.000
_cell.angle_alpha   90.00
_cell.angle_beta   90.00
_cell.angle_gamma   90.00
#
_symmetry.space_group_name_H-M   'P 1'
#
loop_
_entity.id
_entity.type
_entity.pdbx_description
1 polymer ?
#
loop_
_entity_poly.entity_id
_entity_poly.type
_entity_poly.pdbx_seq_one_letter_code
_entity_poly.pdbx_strand_id
1 'polypeptide(L)'
;PENDLFVRFFKELGASEEQYSSAGASPTTQAFGDFLVRTAVDGPFEDIITALYVTEGTYLDWGTRFLQAGRRPTSPVYREWIELHSPDVLGGLVNWMEAYLDSLNLGGRLPDIDRIFHTTLRYEYQFWESAYHGEAWPDD
;
A
#
# COMPACT_ATOMS: atom_id res chain seq x y z
N PRO A 1 9.57 -13.80 5.70
CA PRO A 1 8.33 -13.38 4.99
C PRO A 1 7.95 -11.97 5.42
N GLU A 2 8.22 -10.96 4.59
CA GLU A 2 7.94 -9.50 4.76
C GLU A 2 8.23 -8.85 6.13
N ASN A 3 7.57 -9.26 7.22
CA ASN A 3 7.86 -8.82 8.57
C ASN A 3 9.36 -8.95 8.95
N ASP A 4 10.01 -10.05 8.56
CA ASP A 4 11.46 -10.21 8.77
C ASP A 4 12.30 -9.18 8.00
N LEU A 5 11.80 -8.74 6.83
CA LEU A 5 12.44 -7.71 6.00
C LEU A 5 12.30 -6.34 6.68
N PHE A 6 11.12 -6.00 7.20
CA PHE A 6 10.90 -4.76 7.96
C PHE A 6 11.73 -4.70 9.25
N VAL A 7 11.76 -5.77 10.05
CA VAL A 7 12.58 -5.82 11.28
C VAL A 7 14.06 -5.60 10.98
N ARG A 8 14.57 -6.19 9.89
CA ARG A 8 15.94 -5.95 9.42
C ARG A 8 16.13 -4.50 8.96
N PHE A 9 15.18 -3.93 8.21
CA PHE A 9 15.27 -2.54 7.76
C PHE A 9 15.29 -1.55 8.93
N PHE A 10 14.45 -1.74 9.96
CA PHE A 10 14.51 -0.91 11.17
C PHE A 10 15.90 -0.93 11.79
N LYS A 11 16.50 -2.12 11.93
CA LYS A 11 17.87 -2.26 12.44
C LYS A 11 18.91 -1.57 11.55
N GLU A 12 18.83 -1.72 10.23
CA GLU A 12 19.76 -1.08 9.28
C GLU A 12 19.63 0.45 9.26
N LEU A 13 18.42 0.96 9.51
CA LEU A 13 18.13 2.39 9.62
C LEU A 13 18.38 2.96 11.03
N GLY A 14 18.79 2.12 11.99
CA GLY A 14 19.13 2.53 13.35
C GLY A 14 17.96 2.68 14.32
N ALA A 15 16.78 2.18 13.97
CA ALA A 15 15.61 2.14 14.87
C ALA A 15 15.71 0.96 15.84
N SER A 16 15.50 1.23 17.13
CA SER A 16 15.42 0.21 18.18
C SER A 16 14.06 -0.52 18.16
N GLU A 17 14.03 -1.69 18.78
CA GLU A 17 12.78 -2.45 18.98
C GLU A 17 11.73 -1.68 19.77
N GLU A 18 12.16 -0.94 20.78
CA GLU A 18 11.28 -0.05 21.54
C GLU A 18 10.67 1.04 20.64
N GLN A 19 11.45 1.64 19.74
CA GLN A 19 10.98 2.68 18.83
C GLN A 19 9.93 2.14 17.85
N TYR A 20 10.19 1.02 17.16
CA TYR A 20 9.23 0.53 16.15
C TYR A 20 8.03 -0.18 16.78
N SER A 21 8.16 -0.78 17.96
CA SER A 21 7.04 -1.49 18.62
C SER A 21 6.08 -0.55 19.35
N SER A 22 6.52 0.65 19.71
CA SER A 22 5.69 1.68 20.33
C SER A 22 5.19 2.75 19.35
N ALA A 23 5.58 2.65 18.07
CA ALA A 23 5.18 3.60 17.05
C ALA A 23 3.65 3.60 16.87
N GLY A 24 3.04 4.77 17.05
CA GLY A 24 1.65 5.01 16.72
C GLY A 24 1.45 5.21 15.22
N ALA A 25 0.22 4.97 14.74
CA ALA A 25 -0.17 5.33 13.39
C ALA A 25 -0.28 6.86 13.27
N SER A 26 0.24 7.43 12.18
CA SER A 26 -0.04 8.83 11.82
C SER A 26 -1.55 9.03 11.61
N PRO A 27 -2.08 10.26 11.70
CA PRO A 27 -3.47 10.56 11.40
C PRO A 27 -3.95 9.96 10.07
N THR A 28 -3.16 10.08 9.00
CA THR A 28 -3.46 9.48 7.70
C THR A 28 -3.43 7.95 7.74
N THR A 29 -2.44 7.35 8.39
CA THR A 29 -2.32 5.88 8.48
C THR A 29 -3.51 5.29 9.23
N GLN A 30 -3.93 5.91 10.34
CA GLN A 30 -5.12 5.51 11.09
C GLN A 30 -6.37 5.63 10.22
N ALA A 31 -6.57 6.79 9.57
CA ALA A 31 -7.75 7.03 8.73
C ALA A 31 -7.83 6.04 7.55
N PHE A 32 -6.69 5.71 6.92
CA PHE A 32 -6.66 4.74 5.85
C PHE A 32 -6.98 3.32 6.37
N GLY A 33 -6.38 2.92 7.50
CA GLY A 33 -6.69 1.65 8.16
C GLY A 33 -8.18 1.53 8.51
N ASP A 34 -8.78 2.56 9.09
CA ASP A 34 -10.20 2.60 9.42
C ASP A 34 -11.09 2.50 8.18
N PHE A 35 -10.71 3.16 7.07
CA PHE A 35 -11.38 3.03 5.79
C PHE A 35 -11.34 1.59 5.26
N LEU A 36 -10.20 0.91 5.34
CA LEU A 36 -10.05 -0.47 4.90
C LEU A 36 -10.89 -1.43 5.76
N VAL A 37 -10.83 -1.29 7.09
CA VAL A 37 -11.64 -2.09 8.02
C VAL A 37 -13.13 -1.89 7.77
N ARG A 38 -13.58 -0.65 7.62
CA ARG A 38 -14.98 -0.35 7.32
C ARG A 38 -15.41 -0.94 5.98
N THR A 39 -14.58 -0.79 4.94
CA THR A 39 -14.83 -1.37 3.60
C THR A 39 -15.01 -2.88 3.68
N ALA A 40 -14.20 -3.56 4.51
CA ALA A 40 -14.29 -5.01 4.71
C ALA A 40 -15.52 -5.46 5.53
N VAL A 41 -16.00 -4.63 6.45
CA VAL A 41 -17.16 -4.96 7.31
C VAL A 41 -18.48 -4.62 6.63
N ASP A 42 -18.57 -3.46 5.98
CA ASP A 42 -19.82 -2.93 5.40
C ASP A 42 -20.05 -3.43 3.96
N GLY A 43 -18.98 -3.74 3.23
CA GLY A 43 -18.99 -4.03 1.81
C GLY A 43 -18.94 -5.52 1.45
N PRO A 44 -19.41 -5.92 0.26
CA PRO A 44 -19.19 -7.25 -0.27
C PRO A 44 -17.73 -7.41 -0.76
N PHE A 45 -17.38 -8.60 -1.24
CA PHE A 45 -16.00 -8.93 -1.61
C PHE A 45 -15.43 -8.02 -2.71
N GLU A 46 -16.27 -7.52 -3.62
CA GLU A 46 -15.89 -6.59 -4.69
C GLU A 46 -15.30 -5.29 -4.14
N ASP A 47 -15.75 -4.83 -2.97
CA ASP A 47 -15.24 -3.62 -2.33
C ASP A 47 -13.84 -3.87 -1.76
N ILE A 48 -13.65 -5.01 -1.11
CA ILE A 48 -12.37 -5.43 -0.54
C ILE A 48 -11.32 -5.61 -1.63
N ILE A 49 -11.65 -6.36 -2.68
CA ILE A 49 -10.71 -6.67 -3.76
C ILE A 49 -10.37 -5.42 -4.58
N THR A 50 -11.29 -4.45 -4.70
CA THR A 50 -11.01 -3.15 -5.33
C THR A 50 -9.98 -2.37 -4.51
N ALA A 51 -10.14 -2.32 -3.19
CA ALA A 51 -9.16 -1.65 -2.33
C ALA A 51 -7.78 -2.31 -2.42
N LEU A 52 -7.72 -3.65 -2.33
CA LEU A 52 -6.46 -4.40 -2.46
C LEU A 52 -5.81 -4.25 -3.84
N TYR A 53 -6.61 -4.23 -4.91
CA TYR A 53 -6.11 -3.99 -6.26
C TYR A 53 -5.40 -2.64 -6.36
N VAL A 54 -5.99 -1.59 -5.78
CA VAL A 54 -5.39 -0.26 -5.79
C VAL A 54 -4.12 -0.20 -4.94
N THR A 55 -4.13 -0.77 -3.72
CA THR A 55 -2.95 -0.72 -2.84
C THR A 55 -1.78 -1.45 -3.49
N GLU A 56 -1.95 -2.72 -3.87
CA GLU A 56 -0.88 -3.51 -4.48
C GLU A 56 -0.49 -2.99 -5.87
N GLY A 57 -1.48 -2.54 -6.66
CA GLY A 57 -1.28 -2.00 -8.00
C GLY A 57 -0.46 -0.71 -8.01
N THR A 58 -0.69 0.19 -7.05
CA THR A 58 0.09 1.43 -6.92
C THR A 58 1.56 1.11 -6.66
N TYR A 59 1.83 0.14 -5.79
CA TYR A 59 3.19 -0.31 -5.49
C TYR A 59 3.87 -0.97 -6.69
N LEU A 60 3.16 -1.88 -7.38
CA LEU A 60 3.65 -2.50 -8.60
C LEU A 60 3.97 -1.47 -9.70
N ASP A 61 3.13 -0.45 -9.89
CA ASP A 61 3.32 0.58 -10.93
C ASP A 61 4.66 1.32 -10.73
N TRP A 62 4.88 1.91 -9.55
CA TRP A 62 6.11 2.67 -9.33
C TRP A 62 7.34 1.76 -9.26
N GLY A 63 7.22 0.55 -8.69
CA GLY A 63 8.31 -0.44 -8.63
C GLY A 63 8.77 -0.83 -10.02
N THR A 64 7.82 -1.15 -10.90
CA THR A 64 8.06 -1.46 -12.32
C THR A 64 8.75 -0.29 -13.03
N ARG A 65 8.22 0.93 -12.88
CA ARG A 65 8.79 2.14 -13.49
C ARG A 65 10.24 2.38 -13.06
N PHE A 66 10.56 2.15 -11.78
CA PHE A 66 11.92 2.33 -11.26
C PHE A 66 12.89 1.29 -11.83
N LEU A 67 12.46 0.02 -11.93
CA LEU A 67 13.27 -1.05 -12.51
C LEU A 67 13.53 -0.82 -13.99
N GLN A 68 12.50 -0.47 -14.77
CA GLN A 68 12.62 -0.15 -16.19
C GLN A 68 13.54 1.04 -16.45
N ALA A 69 13.51 2.05 -15.57
CA ALA A 69 14.42 3.19 -15.62
C ALA A 69 15.85 2.88 -15.14
N GLY A 70 16.16 1.62 -14.79
CA GLY A 70 17.47 1.19 -14.32
C GLY A 70 17.89 1.84 -12.99
N ARG A 71 16.92 2.26 -12.16
CA ARG A 71 17.23 2.90 -10.86
C ARG A 71 17.88 1.88 -9.93
N ARG A 72 19.03 2.25 -9.39
CA ARG A 72 19.82 1.44 -8.46
C ARG A 72 20.31 2.33 -7.31
N PRO A 73 19.47 2.59 -6.28
CA PRO A 73 19.90 3.31 -5.10
C PRO A 73 21.15 2.69 -4.47
N THR A 74 21.98 3.49 -3.81
CA THR A 74 23.14 2.97 -3.06
C THR A 74 22.70 2.24 -1.80
N SER A 75 21.65 2.74 -1.13
CA SER A 75 21.01 2.11 0.02
C SER A 75 20.48 0.72 -0.33
N PRO A 76 20.92 -0.35 0.38
CA PRO A 76 20.36 -1.70 0.24
C PRO A 76 18.87 -1.73 0.55
N VAL A 77 18.44 -1.06 1.62
CA VAL A 77 17.03 -0.93 2.02
C VAL A 77 16.15 -0.47 0.86
N TYR A 78 16.53 0.61 0.17
CA TYR A 78 15.73 1.13 -0.94
C TYR A 78 15.80 0.25 -2.20
N ARG A 79 16.90 -0.47 -2.42
CA ARG A 79 17.01 -1.42 -3.52
C ARG A 79 16.06 -2.59 -3.30
N GLU A 80 16.10 -3.19 -2.12
CA GLU A 80 15.24 -4.30 -1.75
C GLU A 80 13.76 -3.87 -1.67
N TRP A 81 13.48 -2.62 -1.27
CA TRP A 81 12.13 -2.06 -1.35
C TRP A 81 11.60 -1.99 -2.79
N ILE A 82 12.42 -1.58 -3.76
CA ILE A 82 12.02 -1.60 -5.18
C ILE A 82 11.81 -3.04 -5.67
N GLU A 83 12.68 -3.97 -5.27
CA GLU A 83 12.61 -5.38 -5.68
C GLU A 83 11.37 -6.09 -5.11
N LEU A 84 10.98 -5.77 -3.87
CA LEU A 84 9.77 -6.29 -3.22
C LEU A 84 8.50 -5.93 -4.00
N HIS A 85 8.47 -4.76 -4.63
CA HIS A 85 7.33 -4.27 -5.41
C HIS A 85 7.51 -4.46 -6.93
N SER A 86 8.36 -5.42 -7.31
CA SER A 86 8.62 -5.74 -8.71
C SER A 86 7.49 -6.58 -9.34
N PRO A 87 7.41 -6.61 -10.70
CA PRO A 87 6.53 -7.53 -11.41
C PRO A 87 6.71 -9.00 -11.04
N ASP A 88 7.93 -9.41 -10.69
CA ASP A 88 8.23 -10.80 -10.32
C ASP A 88 7.59 -11.20 -8.99
N VAL A 89 7.32 -10.23 -8.11
CA VAL A 89 6.73 -10.46 -6.78
C VAL A 89 5.23 -10.16 -6.79
N LEU A 90 4.83 -8.96 -7.21
CA LEU A 90 3.43 -8.51 -7.14
C LEU A 90 2.64 -8.72 -8.44
N GLY A 91 3.30 -8.86 -9.58
CA GLY A 91 2.64 -8.87 -10.89
C GLY A 91 1.58 -9.97 -11.02
N GLY A 92 1.85 -11.17 -10.51
CA GLY A 92 0.88 -12.27 -10.53
C GLY A 92 -0.39 -11.97 -9.70
N LEU A 93 -0.22 -11.37 -8.52
CA LEU A 93 -1.32 -11.02 -7.62
C LEU A 93 -2.18 -9.88 -8.22
N VAL A 94 -1.54 -8.80 -8.67
CA VAL A 94 -2.24 -7.64 -9.24
C VAL A 94 -2.98 -8.01 -10.52
N ASN A 95 -2.35 -8.77 -11.43
CA ASN A 95 -3.01 -9.23 -12.67
C ASN A 95 -4.22 -10.13 -12.38
N TRP A 96 -4.15 -10.96 -11.33
CA TRP A 96 -5.28 -11.78 -10.94
C TRP A 96 -6.44 -10.92 -10.40
N MET A 97 -6.15 -9.91 -9.56
CA MET A 97 -7.18 -9.00 -9.06
C MET A 97 -7.83 -8.19 -10.17
N GLU A 98 -7.03 -7.69 -11.12
CA GLU A 98 -7.51 -6.98 -12.31
C GLU A 98 -8.46 -7.88 -13.12
N ALA A 99 -8.03 -9.08 -13.48
CA ALA A 99 -8.85 -10.02 -14.25
C ALA A 99 -10.13 -10.43 -13.51
N TYR A 100 -10.07 -10.56 -12.18
CA TYR A 100 -11.25 -10.82 -11.36
C TYR A 100 -12.23 -9.65 -11.46
N LEU A 101 -11.78 -8.42 -11.22
CA LEU A 101 -12.59 -7.20 -11.28
C LEU A 101 -13.22 -7.01 -12.67
N ASP A 102 -12.45 -7.19 -13.73
CA ASP A 102 -12.92 -7.08 -15.13
C ASP A 102 -13.98 -8.12 -15.50
N SER A 103 -14.00 -9.26 -14.81
CA SER A 103 -14.99 -10.32 -15.03
C SER A 103 -16.36 -10.03 -14.39
N LEU A 104 -16.42 -9.05 -13.48
CA LEU A 104 -17.63 -8.75 -12.72
C LEU A 104 -18.63 -7.95 -13.55
N ASN A 105 -19.91 -8.34 -13.48
CA ASN A 105 -21.00 -7.49 -13.93
C ASN A 105 -21.48 -6.61 -12.77
N LEU A 106 -20.84 -5.45 -12.61
CA LEU A 106 -21.08 -4.55 -11.47
C LEU A 106 -22.48 -3.92 -11.48
N GLY A 107 -23.12 -3.78 -12.64
CA GLY A 107 -24.46 -3.18 -12.74
C GLY A 107 -24.57 -1.87 -11.95
N GLY A 108 -25.51 -1.82 -10.99
CA GLY A 108 -25.72 -0.65 -10.13
C GLY A 108 -24.61 -0.37 -9.10
N ARG A 109 -23.64 -1.27 -8.93
CA ARG A 109 -22.51 -1.14 -7.98
C ARG A 109 -21.32 -0.37 -8.54
N LEU A 110 -21.28 -0.11 -9.85
CA LEU A 110 -20.16 0.61 -10.48
C LEU A 110 -19.81 1.93 -9.76
N PRO A 111 -20.77 2.77 -9.32
CA PRO A 111 -20.44 3.99 -8.57
C PRO A 111 -19.76 3.75 -7.22
N ASP A 112 -20.09 2.66 -6.53
CA ASP A 112 -19.46 2.33 -5.24
C ASP A 112 -18.02 1.85 -5.44
N ILE A 113 -17.80 1.02 -6.46
CA ILE A 113 -16.47 0.54 -6.84
C ILE A 113 -15.57 1.70 -7.28
N ASP A 114 -16.09 2.60 -8.12
CA ASP A 114 -15.37 3.82 -8.55
C ASP A 114 -14.99 4.69 -7.34
N ARG A 115 -15.92 4.88 -6.40
CA ARG A 115 -15.67 5.61 -5.16
C ARG A 115 -14.57 4.95 -4.34
N ILE A 116 -14.61 3.63 -4.15
CA ILE A 116 -13.60 2.89 -3.37
C ILE A 116 -12.24 3.02 -4.06
N PHE A 117 -12.17 2.72 -5.34
CA PHE A 117 -10.95 2.82 -6.14
C PHE A 117 -10.28 4.19 -5.98
N HIS A 118 -11.02 5.28 -6.22
CA HIS A 118 -10.49 6.63 -6.11
C HIS A 118 -10.20 7.05 -4.67
N THR A 119 -10.93 6.54 -3.68
CA THR A 119 -10.66 6.84 -2.27
C THR A 119 -9.38 6.15 -1.81
N THR A 120 -9.17 4.88 -2.17
CA THR A 120 -7.93 4.15 -1.90
C THR A 120 -6.74 4.84 -2.54
N LEU A 121 -6.85 5.31 -3.80
CA LEU A 121 -5.77 6.07 -4.45
C LEU A 121 -5.42 7.37 -3.73
N ARG A 122 -6.43 8.09 -3.21
CA ARG A 122 -6.19 9.31 -2.42
C ARG A 122 -5.46 8.99 -1.12
N TYR A 123 -5.84 7.91 -0.45
CA TYR A 123 -5.17 7.49 0.77
C TYR A 123 -3.76 6.98 0.52
N GLU A 124 -3.50 6.23 -0.57
CA GLU A 124 -2.15 5.86 -0.98
C GLU A 124 -1.28 7.11 -1.16
N TYR A 125 -1.74 8.09 -1.94
CA TYR A 125 -1.03 9.37 -2.09
C TYR A 125 -0.76 10.05 -0.75
N GLN A 126 -1.78 10.15 0.12
CA GLN A 126 -1.62 10.77 1.44
C GLN A 126 -0.68 9.99 2.35
N PHE A 127 -0.64 8.66 2.26
CA PHE A 127 0.26 7.81 3.03
C PHE A 127 1.73 8.15 2.70
N TRP A 128 2.05 8.32 1.42
CA TRP A 128 3.36 8.76 0.97
C TRP A 128 3.71 10.16 1.47
N GLU A 129 2.77 11.11 1.36
CA GLU A 129 2.96 12.48 1.84
C GLU A 129 3.14 12.54 3.37
N SER A 130 2.37 11.74 4.12
CA SER A 130 2.45 11.59 5.57
C SER A 130 3.85 11.13 5.98
N ALA A 131 4.38 10.10 5.33
CA ALA A 131 5.72 9.60 5.61
C ALA A 131 6.81 10.63 5.24
N TYR A 132 6.66 11.34 4.11
CA TYR A 132 7.64 12.31 3.64
C TYR A 132 7.72 13.56 4.54
N HIS A 133 6.59 14.02 5.08
CA HIS A 133 6.52 15.21 5.93
C HIS A 133 6.59 14.90 7.43
N GLY A 134 6.61 13.62 7.81
CA GLY A 134 6.60 13.21 9.22
C GLY A 134 5.31 13.62 9.93
N GLU A 135 4.15 13.35 9.31
CA GLU A 135 2.84 13.65 9.90
C GLU A 135 2.69 12.93 11.25
N ALA A 136 2.30 13.69 12.27
CA ALA A 136 2.04 13.22 13.63
C ALA A 136 0.71 13.79 14.11
N TRP A 137 0.17 13.25 15.21
CA TRP A 137 -1.00 13.86 15.82
C TRP A 137 -0.66 15.24 16.40
N PRO A 138 -1.61 16.19 16.45
CA PRO A 138 -1.36 17.50 17.01
C PRO A 138 -1.03 17.51 18.51
N ASP A 139 -1.36 16.42 19.21
CA ASP A 139 -1.18 16.21 20.64
C ASP A 139 -0.11 15.17 21.00
N ASP A 140 0.64 14.67 20.00
CA ASP A 140 1.87 13.89 20.19
C ASP A 140 3.07 14.78 20.61
#